data_AF-A0A1N7HX03-F1
#
_entry.id   AF-A0A1N7HX03-F1
#
_cell.length_a   1.000
_cell.length_b   1.000
_cell.length_c   1.000
_cell.angle_alpha   90.00
_cell.angle_beta   90.00
_cell.angle_gamma   90.00
#
_symmetry.space_group_name_H-M   'P 1'
#
loop_
_entity.id
_entity.type
_entity.pdbx_description
1 polymer ?
#
loop_
_entity_poly.entity_id
_entity_poly.type
_entity_poly.pdbx_seq_one_letter_code
_entity_poly.pdbx_strand_id
1 'polypeptide(L)'
;MSNTCALCNAELTSIDTLLGENKLSDGGNLCNKCLDKVSSTHQELLYNLNAFSINDIKSLVQTGKIEPETENTKEKTEEIQIESLVQFNESGNMPNDIYKRRLKEIKYQLEQVGANLSMFTKGEIKELPRILAADEVILAATDAQFLKTVDAGILLVTPKRMASVSKAMLAPVKVNSYPNETITEVSFVSNPLSPVIKIHTENRVVEFECFCDRLDAERFYGFINKIYNQVKVEKQIAPTKEAASALIFEQLEKLGQLRENGILTEEEFAEQKKKLLEQLS
;
A
#
# COMPACT_ATOMS: atom_id res chain seq x y z
N MET A 1 -2.21 14.27 -41.79
CA MET A 1 -2.77 13.65 -40.58
C MET A 1 -2.91 14.74 -39.55
N SER A 2 -4.12 15.05 -39.09
CA SER A 2 -4.37 16.17 -38.19
C SER A 2 -3.85 15.84 -36.79
N ASN A 3 -2.88 16.61 -36.30
CA ASN A 3 -2.34 16.49 -34.93
C ASN A 3 -3.20 17.26 -33.92
N THR A 4 -4.53 17.16 -34.04
CA THR A 4 -5.48 17.92 -33.24
C THR A 4 -6.44 17.00 -32.52
N CYS A 5 -6.87 17.41 -31.33
CA CYS A 5 -7.86 16.72 -30.53
C CYS A 5 -9.22 16.74 -31.24
N ALA A 6 -9.82 15.56 -31.44
CA ALA A 6 -11.10 15.42 -32.14
C ALA A 6 -12.29 16.03 -31.37
N LEU A 7 -12.14 16.34 -30.08
CA LEU A 7 -13.18 16.91 -29.23
C LEU A 7 -13.07 18.43 -29.06
N CYS A 8 -11.86 18.97 -28.86
CA CYS A 8 -11.65 20.40 -28.61
C CYS A 8 -10.86 21.11 -29.71
N ASN A 9 -10.45 20.40 -30.76
CA ASN A 9 -9.61 20.89 -31.87
C ASN A 9 -8.26 21.49 -31.47
N ALA A 10 -7.85 21.38 -30.21
CA ALA A 10 -6.53 21.82 -29.75
C ALA A 10 -5.43 20.94 -30.35
N GLU A 11 -4.27 21.53 -30.66
CA GLU A 11 -3.10 20.77 -31.10
C GLU A 11 -2.62 19.83 -29.98
N LEU A 12 -2.31 18.59 -30.35
CA LEU A 12 -1.79 17.58 -29.45
C LEU A 12 -0.31 17.84 -29.23
N THR A 13 0.06 18.02 -27.96
CA THR A 13 1.46 18.19 -27.57
C THR A 13 2.13 16.84 -27.43
N SER A 14 3.47 16.80 -27.46
CA SER A 14 4.23 15.57 -27.27
C SER A 14 3.93 14.87 -25.93
N ILE A 15 3.40 15.61 -24.94
CA ILE A 15 2.94 15.10 -23.64
C ILE A 15 1.60 14.36 -23.77
N ASP A 16 0.75 14.76 -24.71
CA ASP A 16 -0.52 14.07 -25.01
C ASP A 16 -0.31 12.75 -25.77
N THR A 17 0.86 12.55 -26.38
CA THR A 17 1.22 11.34 -27.15
C THR A 17 2.23 10.43 -26.44
N LEU A 18 2.80 10.86 -25.32
CA LEU A 18 3.92 10.21 -24.62
C LEU A 18 3.53 8.88 -23.92
N LEU A 19 2.23 8.64 -23.71
CA LEU A 19 1.70 7.47 -23.00
C LEU A 19 0.90 6.50 -23.89
N GLY A 20 0.96 6.68 -25.21
CA GLY A 20 0.12 5.99 -26.19
C GLY A 20 -0.89 6.96 -26.80
N GLU A 21 -1.22 6.78 -28.08
CA GLU A 21 -2.23 7.62 -28.75
C GLU A 21 -3.58 7.39 -28.04
N ASN A 22 -4.16 8.43 -27.43
CA ASN A 22 -5.53 8.43 -26.87
C ASN A 22 -6.55 8.32 -28.03
N LYS A 23 -6.54 7.16 -28.68
CA LYS A 23 -7.11 6.94 -30.00
C LYS A 23 -8.45 6.25 -29.89
N LEU A 24 -9.42 6.82 -30.58
CA LEU A 24 -10.77 6.33 -30.72
C LEU A 24 -10.85 5.27 -31.81
N SER A 25 -11.96 4.53 -31.84
CA SER A 25 -12.20 3.45 -32.82
C SER A 25 -12.24 3.96 -34.27
N ASP A 26 -12.61 5.22 -34.47
CA ASP A 26 -12.65 5.92 -35.76
C ASP A 26 -11.31 6.60 -36.13
N GLY A 27 -10.28 6.40 -35.32
CA GLY A 27 -8.95 6.96 -35.53
C GLY A 27 -8.77 8.41 -35.06
N GLY A 28 -9.80 9.03 -34.46
CA GLY A 28 -9.68 10.32 -33.80
C GLY A 28 -8.81 10.25 -32.54
N ASN A 29 -8.13 11.35 -32.17
CA ASN A 29 -7.30 11.41 -30.97
C ASN A 29 -7.86 12.41 -29.95
N LEU A 30 -7.73 12.14 -28.67
CA LEU A 30 -8.11 13.05 -27.58
C LEU A 30 -6.89 13.58 -26.83
N CYS A 31 -6.88 14.88 -26.49
CA CYS A 31 -5.87 15.40 -25.55
C CYS A 31 -6.16 14.90 -24.12
N ASN A 32 -5.14 14.89 -23.26
CA ASN A 32 -5.27 14.37 -21.90
C ASN A 32 -6.37 15.10 -21.12
N LYS A 33 -6.47 16.43 -21.28
CA LYS A 33 -7.51 17.24 -20.64
C LYS A 33 -8.93 16.84 -21.06
N CYS A 34 -9.13 16.50 -22.33
CA CYS A 34 -10.42 16.04 -22.83
C CYS A 34 -10.73 14.64 -22.33
N LEU A 35 -9.74 13.74 -22.36
CA LEU A 35 -9.90 12.40 -21.82
C LEU A 35 -10.29 12.44 -20.34
N ASP A 36 -9.51 13.14 -19.52
CA ASP A 36 -9.74 13.27 -18.07
C ASP A 36 -11.16 13.80 -17.78
N LYS A 37 -11.61 14.78 -18.56
CA LYS A 37 -12.95 15.36 -18.43
C LYS A 37 -14.04 14.33 -18.70
N VAL A 38 -13.96 13.55 -19.78
CA VAL A 38 -15.00 12.55 -20.11
C VAL A 38 -14.90 11.30 -19.22
N SER A 39 -13.68 10.87 -18.88
CA SER A 39 -13.46 9.71 -18.00
C SER A 39 -13.84 9.94 -16.55
N SER A 40 -13.85 11.20 -16.09
CA SER A 40 -14.35 11.54 -14.75
C SER A 40 -15.82 11.15 -14.56
N THR A 41 -16.59 11.10 -15.64
CA THR A 41 -18.01 10.73 -15.64
C THR A 41 -18.24 9.30 -16.12
N HIS A 42 -17.38 8.79 -17.01
CA HIS A 42 -17.46 7.43 -17.56
C HIS A 42 -16.10 6.72 -17.50
N GLN A 43 -15.81 6.09 -16.36
CA GLN A 43 -14.52 5.44 -16.08
C GLN A 43 -14.17 4.34 -17.09
N GLU A 44 -15.15 3.71 -17.74
CA GLU A 44 -14.96 2.68 -18.78
C GLU A 44 -14.15 3.20 -19.98
N LEU A 45 -14.20 4.50 -20.26
CA LEU A 45 -13.38 5.13 -21.30
C LEU A 45 -11.88 4.99 -21.00
N LEU A 46 -11.46 4.99 -19.73
CA LEU A 46 -10.04 4.81 -19.38
C LEU A 46 -9.48 3.45 -19.80
N TYR A 47 -10.36 2.48 -20.03
CA TYR A 47 -9.99 1.08 -20.25
C TYR A 47 -10.38 0.57 -21.64
N ASN A 48 -11.20 1.31 -22.40
CA ASN A 48 -11.72 0.85 -23.69
C ASN A 48 -11.96 1.97 -24.73
N LEU A 49 -11.18 3.07 -24.70
CA LEU A 49 -11.28 4.21 -25.66
C LEU A 49 -11.36 3.79 -27.13
N ASN A 50 -10.62 2.78 -27.51
CA ASN A 50 -10.54 2.20 -28.85
C ASN A 50 -11.81 1.43 -29.27
N ALA A 51 -12.79 1.28 -28.39
CA ALA A 51 -14.15 0.82 -28.73
C ALA A 51 -15.13 1.98 -28.98
N PHE A 52 -14.78 3.23 -28.64
CA PHE A 52 -15.65 4.40 -28.76
C PHE A 52 -15.23 5.28 -29.93
N SER A 53 -16.19 5.74 -30.73
CA SER A 53 -16.01 6.75 -31.78
C SER A 53 -16.14 8.16 -31.20
N ILE A 54 -15.75 9.19 -31.98
CA ILE A 54 -15.91 10.58 -31.53
C ILE A 54 -17.38 10.96 -31.31
N ASN A 55 -18.30 10.32 -32.04
CA ASN A 55 -19.74 10.56 -31.86
C ASN A 55 -20.22 9.98 -30.53
N ASP A 56 -19.71 8.81 -30.13
CA ASP A 56 -20.01 8.23 -28.82
C ASP A 56 -19.51 9.15 -27.70
N ILE A 57 -18.27 9.64 -27.81
CA ILE A 57 -17.70 10.60 -26.85
C ILE A 57 -18.53 11.91 -26.79
N LYS A 58 -18.97 12.43 -27.94
CA LYS A 58 -19.80 13.65 -27.98
C LYS A 58 -21.18 13.42 -27.35
N SER A 59 -21.77 12.23 -27.54
CA SER A 59 -23.03 11.86 -26.90
C SER A 59 -22.89 11.78 -25.38
N LEU A 60 -21.81 11.16 -24.88
CA LEU A 60 -21.50 11.04 -23.45
C LEU A 60 -21.27 12.40 -22.78
N VAL A 61 -20.67 13.36 -23.50
CA VAL A 61 -20.49 14.73 -23.00
C VAL A 61 -21.81 15.51 -22.95
N GLN A 62 -22.79 15.14 -23.77
CA GLN A 62 -24.09 15.82 -23.87
C GLN A 62 -25.15 15.26 -22.90
N THR A 63 -25.09 13.98 -22.52
CA THR A 63 -26.10 13.34 -21.67
C THR A 63 -25.65 13.20 -20.22
N GLY A 64 -25.98 14.17 -19.38
CA GLY A 64 -25.99 14.01 -17.92
C GLY A 64 -27.40 13.67 -17.40
N LYS A 65 -27.87 12.42 -17.57
CA LYS A 65 -28.90 11.68 -16.77
C LYS A 65 -29.42 10.42 -17.52
N ILE A 66 -29.78 9.42 -16.73
CA ILE A 66 -30.01 7.98 -17.04
C ILE A 66 -31.42 7.71 -17.63
N GLU A 67 -31.56 6.72 -18.52
CA GLU A 67 -32.30 5.43 -18.29
C GLU A 67 -32.24 4.47 -19.51
N PRO A 68 -32.40 3.15 -19.29
CA PRO A 68 -31.97 2.10 -20.19
C PRO A 68 -33.08 1.68 -21.16
N GLU A 69 -32.72 1.38 -22.42
CA GLU A 69 -33.60 0.60 -23.29
C GLU A 69 -32.85 -0.51 -24.02
N THR A 70 -33.56 -1.62 -24.03
CA THR A 70 -33.31 -2.96 -24.53
C THR A 70 -33.16 -3.07 -26.04
N GLU A 71 -32.43 -4.12 -26.41
CA GLU A 71 -32.73 -5.12 -27.44
C GLU A 71 -31.98 -5.15 -28.78
N ASN A 72 -31.36 -6.33 -28.94
CA ASN A 72 -31.13 -7.14 -30.15
C ASN A 72 -30.04 -6.67 -31.12
N THR A 73 -28.99 -7.49 -31.35
CA THR A 73 -29.13 -8.67 -32.20
C THR A 73 -27.96 -9.67 -32.07
N LYS A 74 -28.32 -10.92 -31.70
CA LYS A 74 -27.77 -12.25 -32.08
C LYS A 74 -26.38 -12.69 -31.59
N GLU A 75 -26.45 -13.49 -30.53
CA GLU A 75 -25.96 -14.88 -30.41
C GLU A 75 -24.96 -15.37 -31.48
N LYS A 76 -23.75 -15.67 -31.01
CA LYS A 76 -23.16 -17.00 -31.26
C LYS A 76 -22.45 -17.46 -30.00
N THR A 77 -23.12 -18.36 -29.29
CA THR A 77 -22.67 -19.05 -28.09
C THR A 77 -21.54 -20.02 -28.48
N GLU A 78 -20.34 -19.79 -27.97
CA GLU A 78 -19.38 -20.85 -27.70
C GLU A 78 -19.10 -20.82 -26.19
N GLU A 79 -19.65 -21.83 -25.51
CA GLU A 79 -19.39 -22.12 -24.11
C GLU A 79 -17.89 -22.38 -23.91
N ILE A 80 -17.23 -21.56 -23.10
CA ILE A 80 -16.00 -21.98 -22.43
C ILE A 80 -16.25 -21.81 -20.93
N GLN A 81 -16.22 -22.97 -20.28
CA GLN A 81 -16.48 -23.21 -18.87
C GLN A 81 -15.60 -22.33 -17.98
N ILE A 82 -16.26 -21.63 -17.06
CA ILE A 82 -15.66 -20.98 -15.92
C ILE A 82 -15.27 -22.08 -14.95
N GLU A 83 -14.02 -22.54 -15.02
CA GLU A 83 -13.46 -23.42 -14.00
C GLU A 83 -11.97 -23.09 -13.79
N SER A 84 -11.71 -22.51 -12.61
CA SER A 84 -10.49 -22.62 -11.83
C SER A 84 -9.14 -22.38 -12.53
N LEU A 85 -8.57 -21.18 -12.33
CA LEU A 85 -7.11 -21.02 -12.28
C LEU A 85 -6.70 -20.12 -11.09
N VAL A 86 -6.76 -20.71 -9.89
CA VAL A 86 -5.82 -20.38 -8.82
C VAL A 86 -4.66 -21.38 -8.92
N GLN A 87 -3.59 -20.99 -9.61
CA GLN A 87 -2.22 -21.46 -9.36
C GLN A 87 -1.26 -20.76 -10.32
N PHE A 88 -0.56 -19.75 -9.83
CA PHE A 88 0.67 -19.29 -10.48
C PHE A 88 1.80 -19.38 -9.45
N ASN A 89 2.40 -20.56 -9.38
CA ASN A 89 3.76 -20.72 -8.92
C ASN A 89 4.66 -20.91 -10.15
N GLU A 90 5.76 -20.18 -10.12
CA GLU A 90 6.96 -20.25 -10.96
C GLU A 90 6.84 -19.80 -12.43
N SER A 91 7.44 -18.62 -12.68
CA SER A 91 8.07 -18.24 -13.94
C SER A 91 7.18 -18.27 -15.20
N GLY A 92 6.22 -17.34 -15.30
CA GLY A 92 5.36 -17.20 -16.48
C GLY A 92 5.26 -15.77 -16.96
N ASN A 93 5.63 -15.53 -18.22
CA ASN A 93 5.72 -14.23 -18.86
C ASN A 93 4.35 -13.50 -18.81
N MET A 94 4.16 -12.58 -17.85
CA MET A 94 2.96 -11.73 -17.78
C MET A 94 2.80 -10.95 -19.09
N PRO A 95 1.63 -11.02 -19.77
CA PRO A 95 1.36 -10.24 -20.97
C PRO A 95 1.66 -8.76 -20.77
N ASN A 96 2.29 -8.12 -21.75
CA ASN A 96 2.84 -6.77 -21.60
C ASN A 96 1.76 -5.71 -21.28
N ASP A 97 0.55 -5.88 -21.80
CA ASP A 97 -0.61 -5.04 -21.51
C ASP A 97 -1.09 -5.19 -20.05
N ILE A 98 -1.14 -6.41 -19.52
CA ILE A 98 -1.48 -6.69 -18.12
C ILE A 98 -0.41 -6.11 -17.20
N TYR A 99 0.87 -6.33 -17.54
CA TYR A 99 2.00 -5.78 -16.80
C TYR A 99 1.97 -4.26 -16.71
N LYS A 100 1.74 -3.57 -17.83
CA LYS A 100 1.65 -2.10 -17.85
C LYS A 100 0.50 -1.58 -16.99
N ARG A 101 -0.66 -2.22 -17.07
CA ARG A 101 -1.84 -1.88 -16.24
C ARG A 101 -1.54 -2.07 -14.75
N ARG A 102 -1.04 -3.24 -14.37
CA ARG A 102 -0.70 -3.56 -12.98
C ARG A 102 0.40 -2.65 -12.42
N LEU A 103 1.40 -2.30 -13.23
CA LEU A 103 2.44 -1.36 -12.84
C LEU A 103 1.89 0.05 -12.57
N LYS A 104 0.93 0.53 -13.37
CA LYS A 104 0.28 1.83 -13.15
C LYS A 104 -0.52 1.82 -11.84
N GLU A 105 -1.27 0.75 -11.60
CA GLU A 105 -2.02 0.57 -10.36
C GLU A 105 -1.12 0.56 -9.13
N ILE A 106 -0.02 -0.21 -9.16
CA ILE A 106 0.95 -0.28 -8.06
C ILE A 106 1.56 1.09 -7.76
N LYS A 107 1.93 1.85 -8.79
CA LYS A 107 2.44 3.22 -8.60
C LYS A 107 1.41 4.12 -7.93
N TYR A 108 0.15 4.04 -8.36
CA TYR A 108 -0.93 4.78 -7.74
C TYR A 108 -1.11 4.38 -6.27
N GLN A 109 -1.09 3.08 -5.94
CA GLN A 109 -1.17 2.63 -4.55
C GLN A 109 -0.02 3.17 -3.69
N LEU A 110 1.22 3.15 -4.21
CA LEU A 110 2.39 3.72 -3.53
C LEU A 110 2.22 5.22 -3.23
N GLU A 111 1.66 5.98 -4.17
CA GLU A 111 1.31 7.39 -3.98
C GLU A 111 0.20 7.59 -2.93
N GLN A 112 -0.84 6.75 -2.94
CA GLN A 112 -1.95 6.84 -1.98
C GLN A 112 -1.53 6.55 -0.54
N VAL A 113 -0.61 5.61 -0.33
CA VAL A 113 -0.06 5.33 1.00
C VAL A 113 1.01 6.34 1.44
N GLY A 114 1.32 7.33 0.58
CA GLY A 114 2.27 8.39 0.87
C GLY A 114 3.72 7.92 0.96
N ALA A 115 4.08 6.83 0.26
CA ALA A 115 5.43 6.31 0.26
C ALA A 115 6.39 7.25 -0.48
N ASN A 116 7.41 7.75 0.21
CA ASN A 116 8.43 8.62 -0.39
C ASN A 116 9.65 7.80 -0.85
N LEU A 117 9.46 7.02 -1.93
CA LEU A 117 10.48 6.14 -2.46
C LEU A 117 11.51 6.90 -3.32
N SER A 118 12.80 6.56 -3.18
CA SER A 118 13.88 7.20 -3.93
C SER A 118 13.93 6.79 -5.39
N MET A 119 14.69 7.55 -6.17
CA MET A 119 14.92 7.23 -7.57
C MET A 119 15.64 5.90 -7.80
N PHE A 120 16.27 5.32 -6.77
CA PHE A 120 17.01 4.06 -6.85
C PHE A 120 16.08 2.85 -6.84
N THR A 121 14.86 2.98 -6.32
CA THR A 121 13.93 1.84 -6.20
C THR A 121 13.04 1.60 -7.44
N LYS A 122 13.30 2.33 -8.53
CA LYS A 122 12.58 2.18 -9.81
C LYS A 122 12.69 0.77 -10.40
N GLY A 123 13.77 0.05 -10.12
CA GLY A 123 13.99 -1.32 -10.61
C GLY A 123 13.06 -2.31 -9.92
N GLU A 124 12.89 -2.15 -8.62
CA GLU A 124 12.09 -2.93 -7.70
C GLU A 124 10.60 -2.73 -7.99
N ILE A 125 10.16 -1.46 -8.16
CA ILE A 125 8.76 -1.12 -8.51
C ILE A 125 8.33 -1.83 -9.81
N LYS A 126 9.25 -1.95 -10.78
CA LYS A 126 8.97 -2.65 -12.05
C LYS A 126 8.78 -4.16 -11.88
N GLU A 127 9.29 -4.76 -10.82
CA GLU A 127 9.08 -6.20 -10.57
C GLU A 127 7.80 -6.49 -9.77
N LEU A 128 7.29 -5.51 -9.02
CA LEU A 128 6.09 -5.67 -8.20
C LEU A 128 4.86 -6.27 -8.93
N PRO A 129 4.56 -5.94 -10.21
CA PRO A 129 3.47 -6.58 -10.94
C PRO A 129 3.53 -8.11 -11.01
N ARG A 130 4.74 -8.68 -10.96
CA ARG A 130 4.97 -10.13 -11.00
C ARG A 130 5.13 -10.76 -9.62
N ILE A 131 5.38 -9.93 -8.59
CA ILE A 131 5.65 -10.37 -7.21
C ILE A 131 4.38 -10.36 -6.37
N LEU A 132 3.56 -9.32 -6.53
CA LEU A 132 2.30 -9.15 -5.81
C LEU A 132 1.17 -9.85 -6.56
N ALA A 133 0.35 -10.61 -5.83
CA ALA A 133 -0.86 -11.19 -6.41
C ALA A 133 -1.82 -10.08 -6.88
N ALA A 134 -2.73 -10.39 -7.80
CA ALA A 134 -3.64 -9.39 -8.37
C ALA A 134 -4.53 -8.70 -7.31
N ASP A 135 -4.92 -9.45 -6.28
CA ASP A 135 -5.73 -9.00 -5.14
C ASP A 135 -4.91 -8.40 -3.99
N GLU A 136 -3.58 -8.43 -4.09
CA GLU A 136 -2.70 -7.94 -3.05
C GLU A 136 -2.53 -6.42 -3.18
N VAL A 137 -3.06 -5.69 -2.19
CA VAL A 137 -2.96 -4.22 -2.10
C VAL A 137 -1.82 -3.82 -1.17
N ILE A 138 -1.15 -2.72 -1.50
CA ILE A 138 -0.08 -2.14 -0.68
C ILE A 138 -0.72 -1.25 0.38
N LEU A 139 -0.44 -1.54 1.66
CA LEU A 139 -0.95 -0.80 2.82
C LEU A 139 0.05 0.26 3.30
N ALA A 140 1.34 -0.02 3.16
CA ALA A 140 2.43 0.90 3.43
C ALA A 140 3.68 0.45 2.66
N ALA A 141 4.55 1.40 2.30
CA ALA A 141 5.86 1.10 1.73
C ALA A 141 6.87 2.16 2.16
N THR A 142 8.14 1.77 2.22
CA THR A 142 9.29 2.65 2.47
C THR A 142 10.49 2.11 1.71
N ASP A 143 11.43 2.99 1.38
CA ASP A 143 12.76 2.55 0.97
C ASP A 143 13.45 1.87 2.15
N ALA A 144 13.89 0.63 1.93
CA ALA A 144 14.70 -0.06 2.91
C ALA A 144 15.53 -1.18 2.27
N GLN A 145 16.76 -1.31 2.74
CA GLN A 145 17.68 -2.37 2.37
C GLN A 145 18.00 -3.25 3.57
N PHE A 146 18.51 -4.46 3.35
CA PHE A 146 19.07 -5.22 4.48
C PHE A 146 20.25 -4.47 5.08
N LEU A 147 20.34 -4.48 6.41
CA LEU A 147 21.45 -3.85 7.10
C LEU A 147 22.80 -4.40 6.59
N LYS A 148 23.77 -3.52 6.36
CA LYS A 148 25.12 -3.85 5.82
C LYS A 148 25.10 -4.38 4.38
N THR A 149 24.05 -4.09 3.61
CA THR A 149 24.03 -4.35 2.16
C THR A 149 24.04 -3.03 1.39
N VAL A 150 24.32 -3.10 0.10
CA VAL A 150 24.24 -1.95 -0.83
C VAL A 150 23.15 -2.16 -1.88
N ASP A 151 22.36 -3.23 -1.72
CA ASP A 151 21.24 -3.52 -2.62
C ASP A 151 20.10 -2.58 -2.24
N ALA A 152 19.81 -1.60 -3.09
CA ALA A 152 18.61 -0.78 -2.95
C ALA A 152 17.37 -1.69 -2.86
N GLY A 153 16.38 -1.25 -2.10
CA GLY A 153 15.22 -2.07 -1.84
C GLY A 153 14.02 -1.29 -1.36
N ILE A 154 12.87 -1.95 -1.48
CA ILE A 154 11.59 -1.50 -0.93
C ILE A 154 11.19 -2.51 0.14
N LEU A 155 10.72 -2.00 1.27
CA LEU A 155 9.96 -2.76 2.24
C LEU A 155 8.50 -2.33 2.15
N LEU A 156 7.59 -3.27 1.94
CA LEU A 156 6.17 -3.02 1.80
C LEU A 156 5.35 -3.96 2.67
N VAL A 157 4.14 -3.54 3.04
CA VAL A 157 3.18 -4.33 3.80
C VAL A 157 1.90 -4.47 3.00
N THR A 158 1.35 -5.69 3.01
CA THR A 158 0.07 -6.06 2.40
C THR A 158 -0.80 -6.75 3.45
N PRO A 159 -2.09 -7.00 3.19
CA PRO A 159 -2.94 -7.76 4.10
C PRO A 159 -2.40 -9.17 4.42
N LYS A 160 -1.54 -9.74 3.55
CA LYS A 160 -1.02 -11.11 3.66
C LYS A 160 0.35 -11.16 4.35
N ARG A 161 1.23 -10.20 4.08
CA ARG A 161 2.65 -10.25 4.51
C ARG A 161 3.32 -8.88 4.52
N MET A 162 4.45 -8.79 5.22
CA MET A 162 5.50 -7.82 4.90
C MET A 162 6.47 -8.43 3.89
N ALA A 163 6.85 -7.68 2.87
CA ALA A 163 7.77 -8.13 1.83
C ALA A 163 8.90 -7.12 1.59
N SER A 164 10.13 -7.63 1.54
CA SER A 164 11.30 -6.92 1.07
C SER A 164 11.55 -7.31 -0.39
N VAL A 165 11.73 -6.32 -1.25
CA VAL A 165 12.06 -6.48 -2.67
C VAL A 165 13.33 -5.69 -2.95
N SER A 166 14.38 -6.35 -3.41
CA SER A 166 15.63 -5.69 -3.82
C SER A 166 16.11 -6.19 -5.17
N LYS A 167 16.71 -5.29 -5.96
CA LYS A 167 17.21 -5.64 -7.29
C LYS A 167 18.50 -4.89 -7.61
N ALA A 168 19.63 -5.57 -7.50
CA ALA A 168 20.87 -5.07 -8.06
C ALA A 168 20.81 -5.03 -9.60
N MET A 169 21.55 -4.12 -10.23
CA MET A 169 21.44 -3.79 -11.66
C MET A 169 21.52 -5.00 -12.61
N LEU A 170 22.34 -6.01 -12.29
CA LEU A 170 22.57 -7.21 -13.09
C LEU A 170 22.18 -8.51 -12.38
N ALA A 171 21.59 -8.42 -11.19
CA ALA A 171 21.17 -9.58 -10.43
C ALA A 171 19.67 -9.84 -10.64
N PRO A 172 19.21 -11.10 -10.48
CA PRO A 172 17.80 -11.40 -10.31
C PRO A 172 17.21 -10.60 -9.15
N VAL A 173 15.92 -10.29 -9.23
CA VAL A 173 15.19 -9.71 -8.11
C VAL A 173 15.19 -10.67 -6.93
N LYS A 174 15.48 -10.15 -5.74
CA LYS A 174 15.41 -10.89 -4.48
C LYS A 174 14.16 -10.45 -3.75
N VAL A 175 13.34 -11.43 -3.35
CA VAL A 175 12.12 -11.18 -2.59
C VAL A 175 12.17 -11.97 -1.30
N ASN A 176 12.04 -11.29 -0.17
CA ASN A 176 11.91 -11.90 1.14
C ASN A 176 10.52 -11.61 1.68
N SER A 177 9.81 -12.63 2.14
CA SER A 177 8.44 -12.52 2.61
C SER A 177 8.33 -12.96 4.06
N TYR A 178 7.59 -12.18 4.83
CA TYR A 178 7.32 -12.39 6.24
C TYR A 178 5.80 -12.38 6.41
N PRO A 179 5.13 -13.55 6.42
CA PRO A 179 3.69 -13.62 6.63
C PRO A 179 3.32 -12.91 7.94
N ASN A 180 2.22 -12.16 7.92
CA ASN A 180 1.84 -11.28 9.02
C ASN A 180 1.68 -12.04 10.34
N GLU A 181 1.21 -13.28 10.27
CA GLU A 181 1.05 -14.20 11.41
C GLU A 181 2.37 -14.63 12.06
N THR A 182 3.49 -14.56 11.35
CA THR A 182 4.82 -14.94 11.87
C THR A 182 5.56 -13.78 12.52
N ILE A 183 5.11 -12.54 12.29
CA ILE A 183 5.71 -11.33 12.85
C ILE A 183 5.17 -11.16 14.26
N THR A 184 6.05 -11.33 15.25
CA THR A 184 5.70 -11.21 16.66
C THR A 184 5.77 -9.77 17.14
N GLU A 185 6.69 -8.97 16.60
CA GLU A 185 6.90 -7.58 16.96
C GLU A 185 7.64 -6.83 15.84
N VAL A 186 7.46 -5.52 15.79
CA VAL A 186 8.30 -4.61 15.01
C VAL A 186 8.93 -3.56 15.92
N SER A 187 10.18 -3.18 15.66
CA SER A 187 10.84 -2.10 16.42
C SER A 187 11.57 -1.13 15.52
N PHE A 188 11.79 0.09 16.03
CA PHE A 188 12.43 1.18 15.32
C PHE A 188 13.62 1.70 16.09
N VAL A 189 14.81 1.61 15.48
CA VAL A 189 16.03 2.16 16.05
C VAL A 189 16.39 3.43 15.28
N SER A 190 16.22 4.56 15.95
CA SER A 190 16.72 5.84 15.46
C SER A 190 18.25 5.86 15.58
N ASN A 191 18.94 5.84 14.44
CA ASN A 191 20.40 5.92 14.35
C ASN A 191 20.78 7.25 13.65
N PRO A 192 21.86 7.95 14.05
CA PRO A 192 22.29 9.21 13.44
C PRO A 192 22.48 9.19 11.92
N LEU A 193 22.87 8.06 11.31
CA LEU A 193 23.00 7.96 9.85
C LEU A 193 21.65 7.65 9.18
N SER A 194 21.06 6.52 9.55
CA SER A 194 19.89 5.95 8.87
C SER A 194 19.07 5.15 9.89
N PRO A 195 17.76 5.37 10.02
CA PRO A 195 16.92 4.56 10.90
C PRO A 195 16.92 3.09 10.50
N VAL A 196 16.74 2.21 11.48
CA VAL A 196 16.64 0.77 11.26
C VAL A 196 15.30 0.26 11.76
N ILE A 197 14.54 -0.37 10.87
CA ILE A 197 13.33 -1.12 11.20
C ILE A 197 13.73 -2.56 11.45
N LYS A 198 13.26 -3.15 12.57
CA LYS A 198 13.47 -4.55 12.89
C LYS A 198 12.15 -5.30 12.87
N ILE A 199 12.15 -6.46 12.20
CA ILE A 199 11.06 -7.43 12.25
C ILE A 199 11.50 -8.55 13.17
N HIS A 200 10.73 -8.80 14.23
CA HIS A 200 10.93 -9.94 15.12
C HIS A 200 9.97 -11.05 14.70
N THR A 201 10.53 -12.24 14.54
CA THR A 201 9.79 -13.48 14.32
C THR A 201 10.18 -14.46 15.42
N GLU A 202 9.48 -15.59 15.57
CA GLU A 202 9.77 -16.58 16.61
C GLU A 202 11.25 -17.02 16.63
N ASN A 203 11.87 -17.13 15.45
CA ASN A 203 13.19 -17.75 15.31
C ASN A 203 14.32 -16.74 15.04
N ARG A 204 14.02 -15.50 14.68
CA ARG A 204 15.03 -14.51 14.29
C ARG A 204 14.53 -13.07 14.29
N VAL A 205 15.50 -12.16 14.33
CA VAL A 205 15.31 -10.72 14.07
C VAL A 205 15.90 -10.38 12.70
N VAL A 206 15.14 -9.65 11.89
CA VAL A 206 15.58 -9.15 10.58
C VAL A 206 15.64 -7.64 10.62
N GLU A 207 16.73 -7.05 10.12
CA GLU A 207 17.01 -5.63 10.23
C GLU A 207 17.07 -4.97 8.84
N PHE A 208 16.30 -3.90 8.69
CA PHE A 208 16.19 -3.11 7.46
C PHE A 208 16.62 -1.67 7.71
N GLU A 209 17.64 -1.23 6.98
CA GLU A 209 18.13 0.15 7.01
C GLU A 209 17.32 1.02 6.04
N CYS A 210 16.75 2.11 6.55
CA CYS A 210 16.00 3.09 5.78
C CYS A 210 16.92 4.27 5.44
N PHE A 211 17.60 4.19 4.29
CA PHE A 211 18.75 5.05 3.96
C PHE A 211 18.39 6.39 3.29
N CYS A 212 17.15 6.57 2.81
CA CYS A 212 16.76 7.74 2.02
C CYS A 212 16.04 8.83 2.80
N ASP A 213 14.91 8.51 3.43
CA ASP A 213 14.07 9.49 4.12
C ASP A 213 13.69 8.97 5.51
N ARG A 214 14.21 9.65 6.53
CA ARG A 214 13.92 9.34 7.93
C ARG A 214 12.44 9.54 8.28
N LEU A 215 11.82 10.61 7.79
CA LEU A 215 10.42 10.89 8.08
C LEU A 215 9.50 9.86 7.43
N ASP A 216 9.87 9.38 6.23
CA ASP A 216 9.18 8.28 5.58
C ASP A 216 9.27 6.99 6.38
N ALA A 217 10.47 6.64 6.85
CA ALA A 217 10.69 5.50 7.71
C ALA A 217 9.90 5.57 9.03
N GLU A 218 9.82 6.76 9.65
CA GLU A 218 9.02 7.00 10.86
C GLU A 218 7.52 6.85 10.59
N ARG A 219 7.01 7.37 9.46
CA ARG A 219 5.60 7.20 9.04
C ARG A 219 5.28 5.72 8.81
N PHE A 220 6.13 5.02 8.06
CA PHE A 220 5.99 3.60 7.79
C PHE A 220 6.00 2.80 9.10
N TYR A 221 6.95 3.07 10.01
CA TYR A 221 6.99 2.44 11.32
C TYR A 221 5.72 2.70 12.14
N GLY A 222 5.25 3.95 12.18
CA GLY A 222 4.03 4.33 12.88
C GLY A 222 2.79 3.57 12.39
N PHE A 223 2.75 3.22 11.10
CA PHE A 223 1.72 2.36 10.53
C PHE A 223 1.86 0.90 10.99
N ILE A 224 3.04 0.29 10.80
CA ILE A 224 3.24 -1.14 11.11
C ILE A 224 3.22 -1.44 12.61
N ASN A 225 3.61 -0.49 13.46
CA ASN A 225 3.54 -0.61 14.91
C ASN A 225 2.08 -0.82 15.38
N LYS A 226 1.12 -0.17 14.72
CA LYS A 226 -0.31 -0.37 15.02
C LYS A 226 -0.80 -1.76 14.62
N ILE A 227 -0.21 -2.36 13.58
CA ILE A 227 -0.60 -3.69 13.10
C ILE A 227 0.01 -4.78 13.97
N TYR A 228 1.32 -4.74 14.23
CA TYR A 228 2.02 -5.88 14.84
C TYR A 228 2.15 -5.78 16.35
N ASN A 229 2.23 -4.57 16.91
CA ASN A 229 2.47 -4.41 18.35
C ASN A 229 1.18 -4.18 19.15
N GLN A 230 0.11 -3.67 18.54
CA GLN A 230 -1.19 -3.51 19.25
C GLN A 230 -1.93 -4.85 19.44
N VAL A 231 -1.72 -5.84 18.56
CA VAL A 231 -2.30 -7.19 18.70
C VAL A 231 -1.83 -7.90 19.99
N LYS A 232 -0.69 -7.48 20.58
CA LYS A 232 -0.23 -8.01 21.87
C LYS A 232 -1.10 -7.56 23.06
N VAL A 233 -1.79 -6.43 22.97
CA VAL A 233 -2.68 -5.96 24.06
C VAL A 233 -3.92 -6.84 24.18
N GLU A 234 -4.39 -7.43 23.07
CA GLU A 234 -5.57 -8.30 23.06
C GLU A 234 -5.22 -9.78 23.32
N LYS A 235 -4.02 -10.25 22.95
CA LYS A 235 -3.60 -11.66 23.16
C LYS A 235 -2.95 -11.95 24.51
N GLN A 236 -2.69 -10.95 25.36
CA GLN A 236 -2.13 -11.13 26.71
C GLN A 236 -3.17 -11.06 27.84
N ILE A 237 -4.47 -11.05 27.52
CA ILE A 237 -5.54 -11.16 28.54
C ILE A 237 -5.96 -12.63 28.66
N ALA A 238 -5.01 -13.47 29.08
CA ALA A 238 -5.35 -14.59 29.95
C ALA A 238 -5.00 -14.11 31.37
N PRO A 239 -5.96 -13.93 32.28
CA PRO A 239 -5.68 -13.31 33.57
C PRO A 239 -4.98 -14.32 34.47
N THR A 240 -3.65 -14.34 34.43
CA THR A 240 -2.84 -14.92 35.48
C THR A 240 -2.67 -13.88 36.59
N LYS A 241 -2.81 -14.30 37.85
CA LYS A 241 -2.80 -13.45 39.06
C LYS A 241 -1.59 -12.50 39.14
N GLU A 242 -0.48 -12.85 38.48
CA GLU A 242 0.74 -12.04 38.34
C GLU A 242 0.57 -10.79 37.45
N ALA A 243 -0.22 -10.86 36.38
CA ALA A 243 -0.45 -9.72 35.48
C ALA A 243 -1.32 -8.64 36.14
N ALA A 244 -2.29 -9.04 36.97
CA ALA A 244 -3.07 -8.12 37.80
C ALA A 244 -2.17 -7.40 38.81
N SER A 245 -1.23 -8.12 39.44
CA SER A 245 -0.29 -7.48 40.36
C SER A 245 0.67 -6.53 39.65
N ALA A 246 1.17 -6.86 38.45
CA ALA A 246 2.04 -5.99 37.67
C ALA A 246 1.36 -4.67 37.29
N LEU A 247 0.10 -4.71 36.87
CA LEU A 247 -0.69 -3.51 36.57
C LEU A 247 -0.92 -2.64 37.82
N ILE A 248 -1.12 -3.26 38.99
CA ILE A 248 -1.28 -2.53 40.25
C ILE A 248 0.04 -1.87 40.66
N PHE A 249 1.18 -2.52 40.45
CA PHE A 249 2.51 -1.92 40.71
C PHE A 249 2.79 -0.72 39.79
N GLU A 250 2.44 -0.80 38.50
CA GLU A 250 2.53 0.36 37.58
C GLU A 250 1.61 1.51 38.00
N GLN A 251 0.41 1.21 38.51
CA GLN A 251 -0.51 2.22 39.03
C GLN A 251 0.04 2.89 40.31
N LEU A 252 0.69 2.13 41.19
CA LEU A 252 1.36 2.65 42.39
C LEU A 252 2.55 3.56 42.05
N GLU A 253 3.30 3.24 40.99
CA GLU A 253 4.41 4.09 40.51
C GLU A 253 3.89 5.44 39.98
N LYS A 254 2.83 5.42 39.15
CA LYS A 254 2.17 6.64 38.67
C LYS A 254 1.61 7.48 39.82
N LEU A 255 1.00 6.84 40.82
CA LEU A 255 0.48 7.52 42.00
C LEU A 255 1.61 8.24 42.78
N GLY A 256 2.79 7.62 42.88
CA GLY A 256 3.99 8.23 43.48
C GLY A 256 4.46 9.47 42.73
N GLN A 257 4.49 9.39 41.39
CA GLN A 257 4.87 10.53 40.54
C GLN A 257 3.89 11.70 40.67
N LEU A 258 2.58 11.43 40.79
CA LEU A 258 1.58 12.49 40.98
C LEU A 258 1.75 13.23 42.32
N ARG A 259 2.15 12.53 43.39
CA ARG A 259 2.51 13.15 44.67
C ARG A 259 3.78 13.99 44.55
N GLU A 260 4.83 13.45 43.93
CA GLU A 260 6.11 14.16 43.75
C GLU A 260 5.97 15.42 42.90
N ASN A 261 5.07 15.39 41.92
CA ASN A 261 4.73 16.55 41.09
C ASN A 261 3.78 17.54 41.79
N GLY A 262 3.42 17.31 43.06
CA GLY A 262 2.54 18.20 43.84
C GLY A 262 1.09 18.23 43.37
N ILE A 263 0.66 17.24 42.58
CA ILE A 263 -0.71 17.15 42.03
C ILE A 263 -1.68 16.56 43.06
N LEU A 264 -1.18 15.72 43.96
CA LEU A 264 -1.95 15.10 45.05
C LEU A 264 -1.43 15.57 46.41
N THR A 265 -2.33 15.78 47.37
CA THR A 265 -1.93 15.98 48.76
C THR A 265 -1.50 14.66 49.42
N GLU A 266 -0.83 14.72 50.58
CA GLU A 266 -0.40 13.52 51.28
C GLU A 266 -1.58 12.63 51.71
N GLU A 267 -2.71 13.24 52.05
CA GLU A 267 -3.93 12.54 52.44
C GLU A 267 -4.57 11.80 51.25
N GLU A 268 -4.67 12.47 50.10
CA GLU A 268 -5.22 11.89 48.86
C GLU A 268 -4.34 10.74 48.35
N PHE A 269 -3.02 10.92 48.44
CA PHE A 269 -2.06 9.87 48.11
C PHE A 269 -2.20 8.65 49.02
N ALA A 270 -2.32 8.86 50.34
CA ALA A 270 -2.43 7.78 51.31
C ALA A 270 -3.71 6.94 51.12
N GLU A 271 -4.84 7.59 50.83
CA GLU A 271 -6.12 6.92 50.60
C GLU A 271 -6.10 6.05 49.32
N GLN A 272 -5.58 6.59 48.22
CA GLN A 272 -5.47 5.87 46.94
C GLN A 272 -4.44 4.74 47.00
N LYS A 273 -3.31 4.96 47.68
CA LYS A 273 -2.28 3.92 47.89
C LYS A 273 -2.84 2.74 48.66
N LYS A 274 -3.60 3.00 49.72
CA LYS A 274 -4.23 1.94 50.52
C LYS A 274 -5.20 1.11 49.68
N LYS A 275 -6.04 1.77 48.88
CA LYS A 275 -7.01 1.10 47.99
C LYS A 275 -6.34 0.21 46.95
N LEU A 276 -5.22 0.64 46.36
CA LEU A 276 -4.44 -0.16 45.41
C LEU A 276 -3.73 -1.34 46.08
N LEU A 277 -3.24 -1.18 47.32
CA LEU A 277 -2.60 -2.27 48.06
C LEU A 277 -3.60 -3.34 48.54
N GLU A 278 -4.84 -2.97 48.88
CA GLU A 278 -5.91 -3.93 49.21
C GLU A 278 -6.32 -4.80 48.01
N GLN A 279 -6.05 -4.37 46.78
CA GLN A 279 -6.27 -5.18 45.58
C GLN A 279 -5.18 -6.26 45.36
N LEU A 280 -4.09 -6.22 46.14
CA LEU A 280 -2.99 -7.20 46.10
C LEU A 280 -3.10 -8.27 47.21
N SER A 281 -3.99 -8.10 48.19
CA SER A 281 -4.25 -9.05 49.29
C SER A 281 -5.34 -10.05 48.95
#